data_AF-A0A3M1TPR0-F1
#
_entry.id   AF-A0A3M1TPR0-F1
#
_cell.length_a   1.000
_cell.length_b   1.000
_cell.length_c   1.000
_cell.angle_alpha   90.00
_cell.angle_beta   90.00
_cell.angle_gamma   90.00
#
_symmetry.space_group_name_H-M   'P 1'
#
loop_
_entity.id
_entity.type
_entity.pdbx_description
1 polymer ?
#
loop_
_entity_poly.entity_id
_entity_poly.type
_entity_poly.pdbx_seq_one_letter_code
_entity_poly.pdbx_strand_id
1 'polypeptide(L)'
;IDNDCDGIVDEGVTEACSAGMCMGTRTCVEGGMGEWGACTAPTTGDPELCDGIDNDCNGIVDDGVMPMACTVNGCSGTQRCLEGGTGEWGFCIPDNPQTEVCDGIDNDCDGQTDEDGVCTQTCDPDVPDVYTLTMPSRIVYRCCNFLGSTIVNIDVDQFQFQLDGARIQPLGNAWSPGQPLSGMATTCPSGTFSNTLTLSGGCTERYRLEGSFVDATTWTGTFYLEFTGSQCTDPVLCGGSDCIGTSFPVTATR
;
A
#
# COMPACT_ATOMS: atom_id res chain seq x y z
N ILE A 1 52.01 -54.93 7.14
CA ILE A 1 51.16 -53.80 6.69
C ILE A 1 52.13 -52.89 5.95
N ASP A 2 51.78 -52.44 4.74
CA ASP A 2 52.56 -51.56 3.84
C ASP A 2 52.20 -50.10 4.14
N ASN A 3 53.14 -49.19 4.07
CA ASN A 3 53.03 -47.88 4.72
C ASN A 3 53.67 -46.73 3.95
N ASP A 4 54.72 -46.93 3.17
CA ASP A 4 55.03 -45.97 2.11
C ASP A 4 54.18 -46.22 0.86
N CYS A 5 53.23 -47.16 0.92
CA CYS A 5 52.22 -47.43 -0.10
C CYS A 5 52.90 -47.80 -1.44
N ASP A 6 54.04 -48.50 -1.36
CA ASP A 6 54.88 -48.88 -2.49
C ASP A 6 54.67 -50.34 -2.94
N GLY A 7 53.82 -51.10 -2.22
CA GLY A 7 53.53 -52.51 -2.45
C GLY A 7 54.32 -53.48 -1.55
N ILE A 8 55.09 -53.00 -0.56
CA ILE A 8 55.98 -53.79 0.31
C ILE A 8 55.57 -53.67 1.79
N VAL A 9 55.65 -54.76 2.57
CA VAL A 9 55.06 -54.88 3.92
C VAL A 9 56.04 -54.48 5.05
N ASP A 10 56.03 -53.23 5.54
CA ASP A 10 56.29 -52.73 6.93
C ASP A 10 56.12 -51.18 6.99
N GLU A 11 56.18 -50.47 8.15
CA GLU A 11 55.95 -48.98 8.24
C GLU A 11 54.97 -48.21 9.21
N GLY A 12 53.81 -48.69 9.69
CA GLY A 12 52.78 -47.81 10.35
C GLY A 12 52.65 -46.32 9.90
N VAL A 13 52.76 -46.00 8.60
CA VAL A 13 53.00 -44.63 8.12
C VAL A 13 51.69 -43.87 8.02
N THR A 14 51.71 -42.71 8.64
CA THR A 14 50.78 -41.62 8.37
C THR A 14 51.48 -40.61 7.46
N GLU A 15 50.84 -40.22 6.37
CA GLU A 15 51.29 -39.09 5.56
C GLU A 15 50.50 -37.84 5.93
N ALA A 16 51.17 -36.68 5.95
CA ALA A 16 50.47 -35.41 5.99
C ALA A 16 49.62 -35.25 4.72
N CYS A 17 48.38 -34.81 4.89
CA CYS A 17 47.47 -34.54 3.79
C CYS A 17 46.76 -33.21 4.04
N SER A 18 46.13 -32.69 2.99
CA SER A 18 45.22 -31.57 3.11
C SER A 18 43.91 -31.87 2.41
N ALA A 19 42.80 -31.52 3.04
CA ALA A 19 41.48 -31.43 2.43
C ALA A 19 41.07 -29.96 2.45
N GLY A 20 41.26 -29.25 1.33
CA GLY A 20 41.15 -27.79 1.33
C GLY A 20 42.19 -27.15 2.24
N MET A 21 41.76 -26.32 3.19
CA MET A 21 42.63 -25.69 4.20
C MET A 21 42.94 -26.60 5.40
N CYS A 22 42.23 -27.71 5.54
CA CYS A 22 42.33 -28.62 6.66
C CYS A 22 43.54 -29.55 6.53
N MET A 23 44.54 -29.32 7.37
CA MET A 23 45.72 -30.17 7.47
C MET A 23 45.43 -31.38 8.35
N GLY A 24 45.70 -32.57 7.83
CA GLY A 24 45.42 -33.82 8.52
C GLY A 24 46.48 -34.87 8.26
N THR A 25 46.17 -36.08 8.67
CA THR A 25 46.95 -37.28 8.36
C THR A 25 46.09 -38.31 7.68
N ARG A 26 46.65 -39.05 6.72
CA ARG A 26 46.01 -40.18 6.06
C ARG A 26 46.85 -41.44 6.25
N THR A 27 46.20 -42.59 6.26
CA THR A 27 46.82 -43.93 6.37
C THR A 27 46.52 -44.75 5.11
N CYS A 28 47.37 -45.71 4.78
CA CYS A 28 47.14 -46.64 3.67
C CYS A 28 45.84 -47.46 3.91
N VAL A 29 45.07 -47.72 2.85
CA VAL A 29 43.88 -48.58 2.91
C VAL A 29 44.34 -50.03 3.05
N GLU A 30 43.91 -50.73 4.10
CA GLU A 30 44.27 -52.14 4.31
C GLU A 30 43.81 -53.00 3.12
N GLY A 31 44.76 -53.57 2.37
CA GLY A 31 44.49 -54.38 1.17
C GLY A 31 44.24 -53.57 -0.13
N GLY A 32 44.28 -52.24 -0.07
CA GLY A 32 44.30 -51.37 -1.26
C GLY A 32 45.74 -51.28 -1.78
N MET A 33 46.00 -51.80 -2.98
CA MET A 33 47.34 -51.92 -3.59
C MET A 33 48.03 -50.55 -3.82
N GLY A 34 48.51 -49.90 -2.75
CA GLY A 34 49.11 -48.55 -2.79
C GLY A 34 48.09 -47.40 -2.76
N GLU A 35 46.87 -47.63 -2.27
CA GLU A 35 45.84 -46.57 -2.16
C GLU A 35 45.82 -45.91 -0.78
N TRP A 36 45.91 -44.58 -0.76
CA TRP A 36 45.76 -43.78 0.46
C TRP A 36 44.28 -43.61 0.84
N GLY A 37 43.98 -43.72 2.13
CA GLY A 37 42.64 -43.42 2.68
C GLY A 37 42.30 -41.93 2.67
N ALA A 38 41.08 -41.61 3.12
CA ALA A 38 40.63 -40.22 3.25
C ALA A 38 41.52 -39.43 4.22
N CYS A 39 41.70 -38.13 3.95
CA CYS A 39 42.44 -37.25 4.85
C CYS A 39 41.64 -37.05 6.13
N THR A 40 42.22 -37.41 7.27
CA THR A 40 41.60 -37.18 8.59
C THR A 40 42.24 -35.97 9.22
N ALA A 41 41.53 -34.84 9.24
CA ALA A 41 41.92 -33.64 9.96
C ALA A 41 41.34 -33.64 11.39
N PRO A 42 42.02 -33.08 12.40
CA PRO A 42 41.40 -32.84 13.69
C PRO A 42 40.28 -31.81 13.55
N THR A 43 39.12 -32.06 14.17
CA THR A 43 37.95 -31.14 14.21
C THR A 43 38.19 -29.94 15.12
N THR A 44 39.40 -29.37 15.12
CA THR A 44 39.79 -28.20 15.93
C THR A 44 39.79 -26.92 15.10
N GLY A 45 39.06 -26.89 14.00
CA GLY A 45 38.96 -25.73 13.12
C GLY A 45 38.16 -24.58 13.71
N ASP A 46 38.17 -23.45 13.02
CA ASP A 46 37.43 -22.24 13.38
C ASP A 46 35.94 -22.40 13.02
N PRO A 47 35.02 -21.61 13.59
CA PRO A 47 33.62 -21.64 13.18
C PRO A 47 33.45 -21.42 11.67
N GLU A 48 32.53 -22.16 11.08
CA GLU A 48 32.19 -22.08 9.65
C GLU A 48 31.83 -20.65 9.21
N LEU A 49 32.33 -20.29 8.02
CA LEU A 49 32.03 -19.03 7.32
C LEU A 49 31.35 -19.39 6.00
N CYS A 50 30.57 -18.47 5.44
CA CYS A 50 30.03 -18.64 4.09
C CYS A 50 31.07 -18.22 3.05
N ASP A 51 32.08 -19.05 2.83
CA ASP A 51 33.21 -18.74 1.94
C ASP A 51 33.58 -19.89 0.97
N GLY A 52 32.83 -20.98 1.01
CA GLY A 52 33.05 -22.16 0.16
C GLY A 52 34.20 -23.02 0.67
N ILE A 53 34.61 -22.86 1.94
CA ILE A 53 35.67 -23.64 2.56
C ILE A 53 35.18 -24.26 3.88
N ASP A 54 35.53 -25.53 4.08
CA ASP A 54 35.37 -26.24 5.35
C ASP A 54 36.43 -25.71 6.34
N ASN A 55 35.99 -24.83 7.23
CA ASN A 55 36.81 -24.09 8.20
C ASN A 55 36.94 -24.83 9.53
N ASP A 56 35.93 -25.63 9.89
CA ASP A 56 35.90 -26.42 11.12
C ASP A 56 36.49 -27.83 10.94
N CYS A 57 36.76 -28.21 9.68
CA CYS A 57 37.35 -29.45 9.22
C CYS A 57 36.51 -30.70 9.53
N ASN A 58 35.18 -30.55 9.55
CA ASN A 58 34.26 -31.66 9.80
C ASN A 58 33.92 -32.48 8.54
N GLY A 59 34.35 -32.02 7.35
CA GLY A 59 34.13 -32.65 6.07
C GLY A 59 32.89 -32.17 5.30
N ILE A 60 32.21 -31.14 5.79
CA ILE A 60 31.06 -30.49 5.15
C ILE A 60 31.40 -29.01 4.99
N VAL A 61 31.24 -28.50 3.77
CA VAL A 61 31.58 -27.10 3.46
C VAL A 61 30.38 -26.19 3.75
N ASP A 62 30.63 -25.06 4.40
CA ASP A 62 29.65 -24.02 4.74
C ASP A 62 28.47 -24.55 5.60
N ASP A 63 28.69 -25.60 6.41
CA ASP A 63 27.67 -26.08 7.34
C ASP A 63 27.68 -25.27 8.64
N GLY A 64 26.62 -25.33 9.44
CA GLY A 64 26.61 -24.63 10.74
C GLY A 64 26.78 -23.09 10.70
N VAL A 65 26.89 -22.46 9.52
CA VAL A 65 27.07 -21.01 9.36
C VAL A 65 25.90 -20.27 9.98
N MET A 66 26.20 -19.31 10.85
CA MET A 66 25.16 -18.55 11.54
C MET A 66 24.41 -17.65 10.54
N PRO A 67 23.07 -17.63 10.57
CA PRO A 67 22.31 -16.78 9.66
C PRO A 67 22.65 -15.30 9.83
N MET A 68 22.57 -14.55 8.73
CA MET A 68 22.87 -13.12 8.71
C MET A 68 21.59 -12.31 8.45
N ALA A 69 21.48 -11.17 9.14
CA ALA A 69 20.43 -10.20 8.84
C ALA A 69 20.61 -9.62 7.44
N CYS A 70 19.50 -9.45 6.73
CA CYS A 70 19.43 -8.87 5.41
C CYS A 70 18.19 -7.99 5.30
N THR A 71 18.09 -7.23 4.20
CA THR A 71 16.90 -6.44 3.90
C THR A 71 16.43 -6.73 2.49
N VAL A 72 15.13 -6.98 2.32
CA VAL A 72 14.47 -7.15 1.03
C VAL A 72 13.31 -6.18 0.96
N ASN A 73 13.29 -5.32 -0.07
CA ASN A 73 12.24 -4.32 -0.30
C ASN A 73 11.91 -3.42 0.91
N GLY A 74 12.88 -3.20 1.80
CA GLY A 74 12.69 -2.38 3.02
C GLY A 74 12.31 -3.18 4.27
N CYS A 75 11.95 -4.46 4.12
CA CYS A 75 11.71 -5.38 5.22
C CYS A 75 13.01 -5.95 5.78
N SER A 76 13.05 -6.17 7.10
CA SER A 76 14.11 -6.96 7.74
C SER A 76 13.88 -8.45 7.52
N GLY A 77 14.95 -9.17 7.23
CA GLY A 77 14.91 -10.61 7.02
C GLY A 77 16.21 -11.29 7.40
N THR A 78 16.23 -12.59 7.18
CA THR A 78 17.37 -13.47 7.45
C THR A 78 17.74 -14.26 6.20
N GLN A 79 19.03 -14.30 5.88
CA GLN A 79 19.59 -15.15 4.84
C GLN A 79 20.52 -16.21 5.45
N ARG A 80 20.58 -17.39 4.81
CA ARG A 80 21.43 -18.52 5.22
C ARG A 80 22.42 -18.82 4.10
N CYS A 81 23.60 -19.32 4.45
CA CYS A 81 24.55 -19.79 3.45
C CYS A 81 23.95 -20.97 2.68
N LEU A 82 24.24 -21.06 1.38
CA LEU A 82 23.81 -22.20 0.58
C LEU A 82 24.68 -23.42 0.92
N GLU A 83 24.05 -24.44 1.52
CA GLU A 83 24.73 -25.71 1.81
C GLU A 83 25.26 -26.34 0.52
N GLY A 84 26.53 -26.79 0.54
CA GLY A 84 27.17 -27.44 -0.62
C GLY A 84 28.42 -26.73 -1.15
N GLY A 85 28.92 -25.71 -0.45
CA GLY A 85 30.26 -25.18 -0.68
C GLY A 85 30.39 -24.20 -1.84
N THR A 86 29.35 -23.43 -2.14
CA THR A 86 29.45 -22.36 -3.15
C THR A 86 30.02 -21.06 -2.57
N GLY A 87 30.07 -20.90 -1.24
CA GLY A 87 30.42 -19.63 -0.60
C GLY A 87 29.43 -18.51 -0.89
N GLU A 88 28.21 -18.86 -1.30
CA GLU A 88 27.17 -17.91 -1.65
C GLU A 88 26.05 -17.90 -0.61
N TRP A 89 25.61 -16.69 -0.26
CA TRP A 89 24.40 -16.52 0.55
C TRP A 89 23.16 -16.82 -0.27
N GLY A 90 22.19 -17.51 0.34
CA GLY A 90 20.87 -17.73 -0.24
C GLY A 90 20.01 -16.47 -0.25
N PHE A 91 18.74 -16.65 -0.64
CA PHE A 91 17.78 -15.55 -0.65
C PHE A 91 17.54 -14.98 0.76
N CYS A 92 17.31 -13.67 0.81
CA CYS A 92 16.82 -13.01 2.00
C CYS A 92 15.35 -13.39 2.22
N ILE A 93 15.05 -14.01 3.37
CA ILE A 93 13.68 -14.39 3.75
C ILE A 93 13.18 -13.36 4.77
N PRO A 94 12.08 -12.63 4.50
CA PRO A 94 11.49 -11.70 5.48
C PRO A 94 11.16 -12.41 6.79
N ASP A 95 11.50 -11.81 7.93
CA ASP A 95 11.29 -12.44 9.25
C ASP A 95 9.82 -12.37 9.70
N ASN A 96 9.08 -11.36 9.24
CA ASN A 96 7.70 -11.10 9.67
C ASN A 96 6.86 -10.41 8.57
N PRO A 97 6.63 -11.05 7.41
CA PRO A 97 5.71 -10.51 6.42
C PRO A 97 4.31 -10.41 7.03
N GLN A 98 3.70 -9.24 6.94
CA GLN A 98 2.34 -8.98 7.39
C GLN A 98 1.38 -9.05 6.22
N THR A 99 0.07 -9.03 6.49
CA THR A 99 -0.89 -8.79 5.42
C THR A 99 -0.79 -7.33 5.00
N GLU A 100 -0.90 -7.10 3.69
CA GLU A 100 -0.93 -5.76 3.12
C GLU A 100 -2.00 -4.85 3.75
N VAL A 101 -1.64 -3.59 3.93
CA VAL A 101 -2.51 -2.49 4.35
C VAL A 101 -2.15 -1.26 3.51
N CYS A 102 -3.12 -0.42 3.19
CA CYS A 102 -2.91 0.77 2.34
C CYS A 102 -2.18 1.88 3.12
N ASP A 103 -0.88 1.76 3.32
CA ASP A 103 -0.03 2.68 4.07
C ASP A 103 1.23 3.13 3.32
N GLY A 104 1.40 2.71 2.07
CA GLY A 104 2.54 3.04 1.22
C GLY A 104 3.82 2.26 1.57
N ILE A 105 3.68 1.17 2.31
CA ILE A 105 4.78 0.27 2.72
C ILE A 105 4.46 -1.14 2.19
N ASP A 106 5.48 -1.82 1.65
CA ASP A 106 5.44 -3.25 1.32
C ASP A 106 5.47 -4.05 2.64
N ASN A 107 4.29 -4.39 3.16
CA ASN A 107 4.10 -5.01 4.46
C ASN A 107 4.27 -6.52 4.42
N ASP A 108 3.95 -7.14 3.28
CA ASP A 108 4.10 -8.57 3.02
C ASP A 108 5.45 -8.94 2.37
N CYS A 109 6.22 -7.91 1.99
CA CYS A 109 7.57 -7.98 1.49
C CYS A 109 7.68 -8.71 0.14
N ASP A 110 6.63 -8.71 -0.68
CA ASP A 110 6.58 -9.37 -1.99
C ASP A 110 7.22 -8.55 -3.12
N GLY A 111 7.55 -7.28 -2.87
CA GLY A 111 8.19 -6.36 -3.81
C GLY A 111 7.23 -5.48 -4.60
N GLN A 112 5.96 -5.50 -4.27
CA GLN A 112 4.99 -4.51 -4.71
C GLN A 112 4.63 -3.60 -3.51
N THR A 113 3.80 -2.57 -3.69
CA THR A 113 3.39 -1.70 -2.57
C THR A 113 1.89 -1.44 -2.61
N ASP A 114 1.20 -1.79 -1.53
CA ASP A 114 -0.25 -1.75 -1.32
C ASP A 114 -1.08 -2.64 -2.28
N GLU A 115 -0.81 -3.95 -2.26
CA GLU A 115 -1.24 -4.97 -3.25
C GLU A 115 -2.64 -5.50 -2.95
N ASP A 116 -3.08 -6.55 -3.66
CA ASP A 116 -4.24 -7.37 -3.30
C ASP A 116 -5.56 -6.59 -3.14
N GLY A 117 -5.59 -5.39 -3.71
CA GLY A 117 -6.72 -4.47 -3.60
C GLY A 117 -6.90 -3.91 -2.19
N VAL A 118 -5.87 -3.87 -1.32
CA VAL A 118 -5.98 -3.28 0.02
C VAL A 118 -6.24 -1.78 -0.03
N CYS A 119 -5.76 -1.12 -1.09
CA CYS A 119 -6.25 0.19 -1.48
C CYS A 119 -7.55 0.05 -2.30
N THR A 120 -8.60 -0.51 -1.70
CA THR A 120 -9.96 -0.25 -2.19
C THR A 120 -10.23 1.22 -1.96
N GLN A 121 -9.90 2.02 -2.98
CA GLN A 121 -10.17 3.42 -3.19
C GLN A 121 -11.37 3.93 -2.38
N THR A 122 -11.10 4.29 -1.12
CA THR A 122 -11.92 5.21 -0.35
C THR A 122 -11.75 6.58 -1.00
N CYS A 123 -12.77 7.42 -1.02
CA CYS A 123 -12.53 8.86 -1.11
C CYS A 123 -11.72 9.21 0.15
N ASP A 124 -10.42 9.36 -0.05
CA ASP A 124 -9.35 9.42 0.96
C ASP A 124 -9.62 10.51 2.02
N PRO A 125 -9.34 10.23 3.31
CA PRO A 125 -9.49 11.18 4.42
C PRO A 125 -8.70 12.50 4.31
N ASP A 126 -7.69 12.63 3.44
CA ASP A 126 -6.83 13.84 3.37
C ASP A 126 -6.59 14.45 1.98
N VAL A 127 -7.18 13.91 0.90
CA VAL A 127 -7.08 14.50 -0.45
C VAL A 127 -8.46 14.74 -1.07
N PRO A 128 -8.77 15.96 -1.52
CA PRO A 128 -10.07 16.25 -2.08
C PRO A 128 -10.29 15.61 -3.46
N ASP A 129 -11.30 14.74 -3.58
CA ASP A 129 -11.70 14.13 -4.85
C ASP A 129 -12.78 14.94 -5.56
N VAL A 130 -12.52 15.32 -6.82
CA VAL A 130 -13.44 16.08 -7.66
C VAL A 130 -14.25 15.13 -8.55
N TYR A 131 -15.57 15.21 -8.45
CA TYR A 131 -16.52 14.49 -9.27
C TYR A 131 -17.25 15.46 -10.19
N THR A 132 -17.21 15.20 -11.50
CA THR A 132 -17.90 16.01 -12.52
C THR A 132 -19.30 15.47 -12.77
N LEU A 133 -20.27 16.36 -12.77
CA LEU A 133 -21.66 16.03 -13.04
C LEU A 133 -21.82 15.50 -14.47
N THR A 134 -22.40 14.32 -14.60
CA THR A 134 -22.71 13.69 -15.89
C THR A 134 -24.20 13.79 -16.23
N MET A 135 -25.07 13.77 -15.22
CA MET A 135 -26.52 13.94 -15.39
C MET A 135 -27.14 14.69 -14.21
N PRO A 136 -27.72 15.89 -14.42
CA PRO A 136 -27.48 16.76 -15.57
C PRO A 136 -25.99 17.12 -15.65
N SER A 137 -25.47 17.54 -16.80
CA SER A 137 -24.06 17.97 -16.90
C SER A 137 -23.74 19.24 -16.09
N ARG A 138 -24.79 19.94 -15.62
CA ARG A 138 -24.68 21.20 -14.87
C ARG A 138 -26.00 21.55 -14.17
N ILE A 139 -25.91 22.12 -12.98
CA ILE A 139 -27.04 22.69 -12.24
C ILE A 139 -26.96 24.21 -12.34
N VAL A 140 -28.01 24.85 -12.86
CA VAL A 140 -28.12 26.31 -12.96
C VAL A 140 -29.43 26.76 -12.34
N TYR A 141 -29.36 27.66 -11.35
CA TYR A 141 -30.53 28.24 -10.69
C TYR A 141 -30.30 29.70 -10.33
N ARG A 142 -31.28 30.58 -10.59
CA ARG A 142 -31.14 32.03 -10.35
C ARG A 142 -32.43 32.62 -9.78
N CYS A 143 -32.32 33.43 -8.73
CA CYS A 143 -33.40 34.28 -8.22
C CYS A 143 -32.88 35.63 -7.66
N CYS A 144 -33.75 36.64 -7.55
CA CYS A 144 -33.40 38.04 -7.28
C CYS A 144 -34.27 38.68 -6.18
N ASN A 145 -33.82 39.82 -5.61
CA ASN A 145 -34.49 40.58 -4.54
C ASN A 145 -35.32 41.76 -5.04
N PHE A 146 -35.86 42.53 -4.07
CA PHE A 146 -36.77 43.65 -4.34
C PHE A 146 -36.19 44.76 -5.24
N LEU A 147 -34.87 44.88 -5.25
CA LEU A 147 -34.12 45.88 -5.99
C LEU A 147 -33.59 45.35 -7.33
N GLY A 148 -34.00 44.14 -7.75
CA GLY A 148 -33.51 43.47 -8.95
C GLY A 148 -32.06 42.97 -8.82
N SER A 149 -31.52 42.95 -7.60
CA SER A 149 -30.19 42.40 -7.31
C SER A 149 -30.31 40.89 -7.13
N THR A 150 -29.42 40.13 -7.76
CA THR A 150 -29.37 38.67 -7.62
C THR A 150 -29.15 38.27 -6.17
N ILE A 151 -30.04 37.44 -5.61
CA ILE A 151 -29.88 36.87 -4.26
C ILE A 151 -29.13 35.56 -4.36
N VAL A 152 -29.63 34.66 -5.21
CA VAL A 152 -29.11 33.31 -5.37
C VAL A 152 -28.74 33.11 -6.82
N ASN A 153 -27.51 32.64 -7.06
CA ASN A 153 -27.00 32.37 -8.38
C ASN A 153 -26.17 31.09 -8.34
N ILE A 154 -26.81 29.95 -8.51
CA ILE A 154 -26.14 28.64 -8.49
C ILE A 154 -25.74 28.26 -9.90
N ASP A 155 -24.49 27.83 -10.01
CA ASP A 155 -23.91 27.29 -11.21
C ASP A 155 -22.85 26.27 -10.78
N VAL A 156 -23.22 24.99 -10.83
CA VAL A 156 -22.42 23.87 -10.31
C VAL A 156 -22.30 22.81 -11.40
N ASP A 157 -21.08 22.42 -11.72
CA ASP A 157 -20.76 21.32 -12.65
C ASP A 157 -19.92 20.23 -11.98
N GLN A 158 -19.43 20.47 -10.75
CA GLN A 158 -18.55 19.57 -10.04
C GLN A 158 -18.84 19.56 -8.53
N PHE A 159 -18.50 18.47 -7.86
CA PHE A 159 -18.51 18.36 -6.40
C PHE A 159 -17.19 17.78 -5.91
N GLN A 160 -16.61 18.40 -4.89
CA GLN A 160 -15.37 17.94 -4.28
C GLN A 160 -15.67 17.35 -2.90
N PHE A 161 -15.31 16.08 -2.69
CA PHE A 161 -15.51 15.35 -1.44
C PHE A 161 -14.23 15.39 -0.61
N GLN A 162 -14.36 15.60 0.70
CA GLN A 162 -13.28 15.74 1.67
C GLN A 162 -13.65 15.03 2.98
N LEU A 163 -12.65 14.64 3.77
CA LEU A 163 -12.83 14.06 5.12
C LEU A 163 -13.83 12.90 5.11
N ASP A 164 -13.58 11.87 4.31
CA ASP A 164 -14.50 10.74 4.13
C ASP A 164 -15.93 11.20 3.75
N GLY A 165 -16.07 12.14 2.82
CA GLY A 165 -17.36 12.71 2.44
C GLY A 165 -18.11 13.52 3.51
N ALA A 166 -17.52 13.76 4.69
CA ALA A 166 -18.10 14.61 5.73
C ALA A 166 -18.18 16.08 5.28
N ARG A 167 -17.33 16.49 4.33
CA ARG A 167 -17.40 17.79 3.68
C ARG A 167 -17.52 17.64 2.17
N ILE A 168 -18.47 18.36 1.59
CA ILE A 168 -18.70 18.36 0.15
C ILE A 168 -18.73 19.81 -0.32
N GLN A 169 -17.79 20.18 -1.19
CA GLN A 169 -17.71 21.52 -1.76
C GLN A 169 -18.28 21.54 -3.17
N PRO A 170 -19.36 22.28 -3.44
CA PRO A 170 -19.83 22.51 -4.80
C PRO A 170 -18.80 23.37 -5.54
N LEU A 171 -18.41 22.91 -6.73
CA LEU A 171 -17.52 23.60 -7.63
C LEU A 171 -18.27 24.01 -8.91
N GLY A 172 -17.88 25.13 -9.49
CA GLY A 172 -18.49 25.68 -10.69
C GLY A 172 -17.89 27.04 -11.04
N ASN A 173 -18.57 27.80 -11.90
CA ASN A 173 -18.09 29.15 -12.22
C ASN A 173 -18.28 30.12 -11.03
N ALA A 174 -17.88 31.39 -11.20
CA ALA A 174 -17.61 32.40 -10.18
C ALA A 174 -18.71 32.69 -9.11
N TRP A 175 -19.83 31.96 -9.13
CA TRP A 175 -20.99 32.15 -8.27
C TRP A 175 -21.51 30.87 -7.61
N SER A 176 -20.83 29.73 -7.75
CA SER A 176 -21.12 28.57 -6.88
C SER A 176 -21.00 28.96 -5.40
N PRO A 177 -21.80 28.39 -4.46
CA PRO A 177 -21.76 28.77 -3.05
C PRO A 177 -20.35 28.74 -2.47
N GLY A 178 -19.47 27.90 -3.03
CA GLY A 178 -18.05 27.75 -2.70
C GLY A 178 -17.79 27.24 -1.28
N GLN A 179 -18.78 27.36 -0.40
CA GLN A 179 -18.77 26.91 0.97
C GLN A 179 -19.10 25.41 1.03
N PRO A 180 -18.36 24.64 1.85
CA PRO A 180 -18.58 23.21 1.98
C PRO A 180 -19.88 22.93 2.75
N LEU A 181 -20.65 21.98 2.23
CA LEU A 181 -21.73 21.33 2.96
C LEU A 181 -21.12 20.36 3.97
N SER A 182 -21.65 20.33 5.19
CA SER A 182 -21.15 19.45 6.26
C SER A 182 -22.18 18.38 6.61
N GLY A 183 -21.72 17.17 6.91
CA GLY A 183 -22.54 16.01 7.23
C GLY A 183 -21.78 15.00 8.08
N MET A 184 -22.35 13.81 8.26
CA MET A 184 -21.63 12.68 8.84
C MET A 184 -20.62 12.12 7.83
N ALA A 185 -19.50 11.61 8.33
CA ALA A 185 -18.55 10.87 7.51
C ALA A 185 -19.25 9.67 6.85
N THR A 186 -18.90 9.42 5.59
CA THR A 186 -19.43 8.37 4.73
C THR A 186 -18.27 7.65 4.06
N THR A 187 -18.28 6.34 4.11
CA THR A 187 -17.24 5.51 3.47
C THR A 187 -17.54 5.31 1.98
N CYS A 188 -16.52 5.05 1.18
CA CYS A 188 -16.56 4.71 -0.25
C CYS A 188 -15.77 3.38 -0.43
N PRO A 189 -16.06 2.50 -1.41
CA PRO A 189 -16.95 2.63 -2.58
C PRO A 189 -18.45 2.53 -2.29
N SER A 190 -18.84 2.30 -1.04
CA SER A 190 -20.25 2.19 -0.65
C SER A 190 -20.56 3.01 0.60
N GLY A 191 -21.63 3.79 0.54
CA GLY A 191 -22.12 4.56 1.66
C GLY A 191 -23.12 5.62 1.22
N THR A 192 -24.06 5.95 2.10
CA THR A 192 -25.00 7.07 1.90
C THR A 192 -24.50 8.30 2.64
N PHE A 193 -24.54 9.46 2.00
CA PHE A 193 -24.18 10.74 2.61
C PHE A 193 -25.38 11.69 2.59
N SER A 194 -25.41 12.61 3.56
CA SER A 194 -26.34 13.74 3.62
C SER A 194 -25.62 14.91 4.26
N ASN A 195 -25.36 15.94 3.46
CA ASN A 195 -24.60 17.12 3.89
C ASN A 195 -25.45 18.36 3.64
N THR A 196 -25.37 19.32 4.56
CA THR A 196 -26.18 20.54 4.50
C THR A 196 -25.34 21.78 4.79
N LEU A 197 -25.69 22.89 4.16
CA LEU A 197 -25.28 24.25 4.49
C LEU A 197 -26.53 25.12 4.62
N THR A 198 -26.57 26.01 5.62
CA THR A 198 -27.65 26.98 5.79
C THR A 198 -27.08 28.38 5.97
N LEU A 199 -27.45 29.30 5.08
CA LEU A 199 -27.10 30.71 5.14
C LEU A 199 -28.31 31.49 5.63
N SER A 200 -28.18 32.09 6.82
CA SER A 200 -29.28 32.84 7.44
C SER A 200 -29.26 34.30 6.95
N GLY A 201 -30.42 34.80 6.52
CA GLY A 201 -30.62 36.15 6.01
C GLY A 201 -32.09 36.52 5.93
N GLY A 202 -32.43 37.61 5.22
CA GLY A 202 -33.83 37.97 4.97
C GLY A 202 -34.59 36.90 4.17
N CYS A 203 -33.88 36.21 3.27
CA CYS A 203 -34.24 34.92 2.71
C CYS A 203 -33.22 33.91 3.25
N THR A 204 -33.68 32.89 3.97
CA THR A 204 -32.82 31.82 4.49
C THR A 204 -32.64 30.77 3.40
N GLU A 205 -31.39 30.52 3.04
CA GLU A 205 -31.00 29.60 1.97
C GLU A 205 -30.47 28.32 2.59
N ARG A 206 -31.02 27.17 2.19
CA ARG A 206 -30.55 25.86 2.61
C ARG A 206 -30.17 25.03 1.39
N TYR A 207 -28.90 24.64 1.36
CA TYR A 207 -28.30 23.76 0.36
C TYR A 207 -28.10 22.40 0.98
N ARG A 208 -28.62 21.34 0.36
CA ARG A 208 -28.45 19.98 0.85
C ARG A 208 -28.12 19.03 -0.28
N LEU A 209 -27.16 18.14 -0.07
CA LEU A 209 -26.83 17.08 -1.01
C LEU A 209 -26.99 15.74 -0.29
N GLU A 210 -27.81 14.87 -0.86
CA GLU A 210 -28.02 13.51 -0.35
C GLU A 210 -27.76 12.52 -1.47
N GLY A 211 -27.10 11.40 -1.18
CA GLY A 211 -26.77 10.44 -2.21
C GLY A 211 -26.06 9.21 -1.67
N SER A 212 -25.57 8.39 -2.60
CA SER A 212 -24.76 7.23 -2.30
C SER A 212 -23.70 6.98 -3.37
N PHE A 213 -22.56 6.46 -2.94
CA PHE A 213 -21.55 5.91 -3.85
C PHE A 213 -22.06 4.62 -4.47
N VAL A 214 -21.99 4.55 -5.81
CA VAL A 214 -22.28 3.34 -6.60
C VAL A 214 -21.02 2.48 -6.68
N ASP A 215 -19.89 3.15 -6.88
CA ASP A 215 -18.54 2.61 -6.86
C ASP A 215 -17.55 3.72 -6.48
N ALA A 216 -16.25 3.42 -6.52
CA ALA A 216 -15.18 4.37 -6.15
C ALA A 216 -15.09 5.62 -7.05
N THR A 217 -15.72 5.58 -8.23
CA THR A 217 -15.63 6.64 -9.24
C THR A 217 -16.97 7.29 -9.53
N THR A 218 -18.07 6.71 -9.07
CA THR A 218 -19.44 7.13 -9.41
C THR A 218 -20.31 7.25 -8.17
N TRP A 219 -21.01 8.38 -8.05
CA TRP A 219 -22.08 8.54 -7.07
C TRP A 219 -23.36 9.07 -7.71
N THR A 220 -24.48 8.78 -7.06
CA THR A 220 -25.80 9.24 -7.46
C THR A 220 -26.51 9.87 -6.27
N GLY A 221 -27.34 10.88 -6.49
CA GLY A 221 -27.99 11.60 -5.41
C GLY A 221 -28.98 12.64 -5.87
N THR A 222 -29.35 13.53 -4.96
CA THR A 222 -30.21 14.67 -5.21
C THR A 222 -29.65 15.90 -4.51
N PHE A 223 -29.50 16.99 -5.26
CA PHE A 223 -29.13 18.30 -4.74
C PHE A 223 -30.39 19.15 -4.53
N TYR A 224 -30.60 19.61 -3.30
CA TYR A 224 -31.78 20.36 -2.86
C TYR A 224 -31.43 21.82 -2.62
N LEU A 225 -32.29 22.70 -3.13
CA LEU A 225 -32.33 24.12 -2.84
C LEU A 225 -33.64 24.41 -2.11
N GLU A 226 -33.55 24.87 -0.87
CA GLU A 226 -34.70 25.21 -0.03
C GLU A 226 -34.60 26.68 0.42
N PHE A 227 -35.68 27.43 0.25
CA PHE A 227 -35.73 28.86 0.58
C PHE A 227 -36.88 29.12 1.56
N THR A 228 -36.60 29.83 2.65
CA THR A 228 -37.61 30.17 3.66
C THR A 228 -37.44 31.61 4.16
N GLY A 229 -38.55 32.28 4.47
CA GLY A 229 -38.54 33.65 4.99
C GLY A 229 -39.24 34.65 4.08
N SER A 230 -39.53 35.84 4.62
CA SER A 230 -40.40 36.83 3.98
C SER A 230 -39.78 37.51 2.75
N GLN A 231 -38.46 37.44 2.58
CA GLN A 231 -37.79 38.04 1.40
C GLN A 231 -37.59 37.03 0.25
N CYS A 232 -38.01 35.76 0.39
CA CYS A 232 -37.93 34.76 -0.68
C CYS A 232 -39.14 34.81 -1.64
N THR A 233 -40.24 35.44 -1.21
CA THR A 233 -41.55 35.44 -1.89
C THR A 233 -42.13 36.86 -1.93
N ASP A 234 -41.53 37.74 -2.72
CA ASP A 234 -42.10 39.07 -2.95
C ASP A 234 -42.62 39.16 -4.41
N PRO A 235 -43.95 39.24 -4.60
CA PRO A 235 -44.60 39.12 -5.91
C PRO A 235 -44.37 40.32 -6.85
N VAL A 236 -43.66 41.37 -6.41
CA VAL A 236 -43.40 42.56 -7.24
C VAL A 236 -42.18 42.39 -8.15
N LEU A 237 -41.51 41.22 -8.11
CA LEU A 237 -40.11 41.10 -8.51
C LEU A 237 -39.83 40.30 -9.77
N CYS A 238 -39.15 40.98 -10.69
CA CYS A 238 -38.48 40.41 -11.86
C CYS A 238 -39.35 39.56 -12.81
N GLY A 239 -40.67 39.76 -12.83
CA GLY A 239 -41.53 39.05 -13.77
C GLY A 239 -41.71 37.56 -13.47
N GLY A 240 -41.56 37.14 -12.20
CA GLY A 240 -42.03 35.82 -11.74
C GLY A 240 -40.97 34.81 -11.28
N SER A 241 -39.74 35.21 -11.01
CA SER A 241 -38.69 34.32 -10.45
C SER A 241 -38.61 34.43 -8.93
N ASP A 242 -39.63 33.92 -8.25
CA ASP A 242 -39.60 33.67 -6.80
C ASP A 242 -38.49 32.64 -6.49
N CYS A 243 -37.81 32.79 -5.36
CA CYS A 243 -36.91 31.74 -4.87
C CYS A 243 -37.77 30.57 -4.37
N ILE A 244 -38.14 29.67 -5.28
CA ILE A 244 -38.95 28.48 -4.99
C ILE A 244 -38.01 27.30 -4.77
N GLY A 245 -38.28 26.55 -3.70
CA GLY A 245 -37.53 25.33 -3.42
C GLY A 245 -37.59 24.34 -4.58
N THR A 246 -36.45 23.76 -4.93
CA THR A 246 -36.30 22.83 -6.05
C THR A 246 -35.25 21.77 -5.74
N SER A 247 -35.24 20.69 -6.51
CA SER A 247 -34.28 19.61 -6.35
C SER A 247 -33.83 19.08 -7.70
N PHE A 248 -32.56 18.70 -7.80
CA PHE A 248 -31.94 18.18 -9.02
C PHE A 248 -31.45 16.76 -8.74
N PRO A 249 -31.98 15.72 -9.41
CA PRO A 249 -31.32 14.42 -9.40
C PRO A 249 -29.96 14.56 -10.08
N VAL A 250 -28.93 13.99 -9.47
CA VAL A 250 -27.54 14.17 -9.90
C VAL A 250 -26.82 12.83 -9.95
N THR A 251 -26.02 12.65 -11.00
CA THR A 251 -25.01 11.62 -11.12
C THR A 251 -23.70 12.31 -11.46
N ALA A 252 -22.62 11.89 -10.80
CA ALA A 252 -21.31 12.44 -11.06
C ALA A 252 -20.26 11.32 -11.11
N THR A 253 -19.23 11.56 -11.91
CA THR A 253 -18.10 10.65 -12.07
C THR A 253 -16.78 11.39 -11.84
N ARG A 254 -15.81 10.70 -11.25
CA ARG A 254 -14.44 11.19 -11.06
C ARG A 254 -13.72 11.39 -12.40
#